data_AF-A0A3B8SMV8-F1
#
_entry.id   AF-A0A3B8SMV8-F1
#
_cell.length_a   1.000
_cell.length_b   1.000
_cell.length_c   1.000
_cell.angle_alpha   90.00
_cell.angle_beta   90.00
_cell.angle_gamma   90.00
#
_symmetry.space_group_name_H-M   'P 1'
#
loop_
_entity.id
_entity.type
_entity.pdbx_description
1 polymer ?
#
loop_
_entity_poly.entity_id
_entity_poly.type
_entity_poly.pdbx_seq_one_letter_code
_entity_poly.pdbx_strand_id
1 'polypeptide(L)'
;MNKMRSAKGISCQDNPSVIGKASTAGITLVALVVTVVVLLILAGITLTYVLGDNSIFKLAQDAKNKTEEAIRNEQGDFANLQNYINEAINGIGTKPTTDGWTQDKTNVTNGTVTLEVGSAVKGYTANGVGDEKWFVLGAKDGKLLITTNSNQGTVTLEGQDGYVNGVSKLNTEGAKFKDTNMAESARSMDVEDINRVTGYNPDVAKYNEGTNNVYQWKNEVTYTLNADGKIHYQGTKYPTTDTTSSYNRFTYWNGSNWIPLENETGKNSVTLTHNYYYYYPQTLSTTSSTETTINGSSKAYTLLFAGTDSDYYWLSSQYVLTYGGSCGFGLRYVYNGFVLGRDLYASLGDTYSNSFGLRPVVSLKSNVKVASDGTLSM
;
A
#
# COMPACT_ATOMS: atom_id res chain seq x y z
N MET A 1 -101.20 27.79 -2.33
CA MET A 1 -100.76 28.97 -3.11
C MET A 1 -99.25 28.88 -3.32
N ASN A 2 -98.81 29.02 -4.58
CA ASN A 2 -97.45 28.85 -5.12
C ASN A 2 -96.32 29.58 -4.39
N LYS A 3 -95.11 28.98 -4.36
CA LYS A 3 -93.97 29.46 -5.18
C LYS A 3 -92.78 28.49 -5.24
N MET A 4 -92.28 28.31 -6.46
CA MET A 4 -91.06 27.59 -6.87
C MET A 4 -89.79 28.44 -6.78
N ARG A 5 -88.64 27.73 -6.92
CA ARG A 5 -87.30 28.05 -7.51
C ARG A 5 -86.17 28.06 -6.46
N SER A 6 -85.18 27.15 -6.49
CA SER A 6 -84.10 26.84 -7.48
C SER A 6 -82.75 27.44 -7.02
N ALA A 7 -81.74 26.58 -6.77
CA ALA A 7 -80.38 26.61 -7.36
C ALA A 7 -79.26 26.06 -6.42
N LYS A 8 -78.70 24.91 -6.82
CA LYS A 8 -77.27 24.62 -7.08
C LYS A 8 -76.18 24.93 -6.02
N GLY A 9 -75.57 23.86 -5.48
CA GLY A 9 -74.12 23.63 -5.60
C GLY A 9 -73.21 23.72 -4.35
N ILE A 10 -72.39 22.67 -4.20
CA ILE A 10 -71.02 22.59 -3.61
C ILE A 10 -70.91 22.04 -2.17
N SER A 11 -70.57 20.74 -2.12
CA SER A 11 -69.55 20.03 -1.30
C SER A 11 -68.86 20.79 -0.16
N CYS A 12 -68.76 20.16 1.03
CA CYS A 12 -67.49 19.77 1.68
C CYS A 12 -67.73 19.05 3.04
N GLN A 13 -67.10 17.88 3.14
CA GLN A 13 -66.36 17.32 4.29
C GLN A 13 -67.08 16.74 5.51
N ASP A 14 -66.73 15.46 5.72
CA ASP A 14 -66.92 14.65 6.91
C ASP A 14 -66.44 15.34 8.19
N ASN A 15 -67.17 15.09 9.28
CA ASN A 15 -66.60 15.25 10.61
C ASN A 15 -67.16 14.17 11.54
N PRO A 16 -66.48 13.01 11.69
CA PRO A 16 -66.76 12.11 12.80
C PRO A 16 -66.03 12.63 14.03
N SER A 17 -66.71 13.41 14.87
CA SER A 17 -66.30 13.55 16.27
C SER A 17 -66.99 12.46 17.09
N VAL A 18 -66.34 11.30 17.23
CA VAL A 18 -66.62 10.40 18.35
C VAL A 18 -65.33 10.22 19.13
N ILE A 19 -65.23 11.00 20.21
CA ILE A 19 -64.32 10.73 21.31
C ILE A 19 -64.79 9.42 21.95
N GLY A 20 -64.11 8.32 21.65
CA GLY A 20 -64.39 7.00 22.18
C GLY A 20 -63.17 6.41 22.88
N LYS A 21 -63.16 6.52 24.21
CA LYS A 21 -62.40 5.73 25.20
C LYS A 21 -60.88 5.53 24.96
N ALA A 22 -60.11 6.03 25.92
CA ALA A 22 -58.80 5.49 26.23
C ALA A 22 -58.91 3.96 26.46
N SER A 23 -58.43 3.17 25.50
CA SER A 23 -57.93 1.84 25.80
C SER A 23 -56.42 1.99 25.97
N THR A 24 -55.98 2.05 27.22
CA THR A 24 -54.66 1.55 27.60
C THR A 24 -54.63 0.09 27.18
N ALA A 25 -54.29 -0.17 25.92
CA ALA A 25 -54.06 -1.51 25.43
C ALA A 25 -52.86 -2.00 26.22
N GLY A 26 -53.13 -2.86 27.21
CA GLY A 26 -52.08 -3.56 27.93
C GLY A 26 -51.23 -4.24 26.87
N ILE A 27 -50.03 -3.70 26.64
CA ILE A 27 -49.03 -4.36 25.81
C ILE A 27 -48.85 -5.69 26.52
N THR A 28 -49.30 -6.78 25.91
CA THR A 28 -49.07 -8.11 26.47
C THR A 28 -47.57 -8.23 26.73
N LEU A 29 -47.17 -8.75 27.90
CA LEU A 29 -45.76 -8.85 28.29
C LEU A 29 -44.91 -9.47 27.16
N VAL A 30 -45.50 -10.39 26.41
CA VAL A 30 -44.95 -11.00 25.19
C VAL A 30 -44.64 -9.97 24.10
N ALA A 31 -45.57 -9.06 23.78
CA ALA A 31 -45.35 -8.02 22.78
C ALA A 31 -44.23 -7.06 23.19
N LEU A 32 -44.12 -6.75 24.49
CA LEU A 32 -43.05 -5.92 25.05
C LEU A 32 -41.68 -6.64 24.96
N VAL A 33 -41.62 -7.92 25.32
CA VAL A 33 -40.39 -8.71 25.25
C VAL A 33 -39.91 -8.86 23.81
N VAL A 34 -40.82 -9.12 22.87
CA VAL A 34 -40.48 -9.23 21.44
C VAL A 34 -39.94 -7.92 20.90
N THR A 35 -40.52 -6.77 21.27
CA THR A 35 -39.98 -5.47 20.84
C THR A 35 -38.60 -5.19 21.38
N VAL A 36 -38.32 -5.52 22.65
CA VAL A 36 -36.98 -5.36 23.23
C VAL A 36 -35.96 -6.27 22.56
N VAL A 37 -36.30 -7.53 22.28
CA VAL A 37 -35.40 -8.47 21.60
C VAL A 37 -35.08 -8.01 20.17
N VAL A 38 -36.10 -7.56 19.42
CA VAL A 38 -35.90 -7.02 18.05
C VAL A 38 -35.01 -5.78 18.08
N LEU A 39 -35.23 -4.85 19.03
CA LEU A 39 -34.40 -3.66 19.18
C LEU A 39 -32.94 -4.00 19.54
N LEU A 40 -32.70 -5.02 20.38
CA LEU A 40 -31.35 -5.45 20.74
C LEU A 40 -30.62 -6.12 19.57
N ILE A 41 -31.31 -6.92 18.76
CA ILE A 41 -30.75 -7.52 17.54
C ILE A 41 -30.42 -6.42 16.52
N LEU A 42 -31.34 -5.48 16.30
CA LEU A 42 -31.13 -4.36 15.39
C LEU A 42 -29.95 -3.49 15.86
N ALA A 43 -29.87 -3.21 17.17
CA ALA A 43 -28.74 -2.48 17.74
C ALA A 43 -27.41 -3.23 17.59
N GLY A 44 -27.39 -4.56 17.77
CA GLY A 44 -26.20 -5.39 17.57
C GLY A 44 -25.68 -5.36 16.12
N ILE A 45 -26.58 -5.47 15.14
CA ILE A 45 -26.22 -5.39 13.72
C ILE A 45 -25.72 -3.99 13.36
N THR A 46 -26.41 -2.95 13.86
CA THR A 46 -26.03 -1.55 13.61
C THR A 46 -24.66 -1.21 14.22
N LEU A 47 -24.37 -1.69 15.44
CA LEU A 47 -23.09 -1.46 16.11
C LEU A 47 -21.94 -2.17 15.38
N THR A 48 -22.20 -3.35 14.82
CA THR A 48 -21.22 -4.09 14.01
C THR A 48 -20.88 -3.36 12.71
N TYR A 49 -21.88 -2.74 12.06
CA TYR A 49 -21.65 -1.89 10.88
C TYR A 49 -20.98 -0.54 11.21
N VAL A 50 -21.21 -0.01 12.41
CA VAL A 50 -20.66 1.29 12.83
C VAL A 50 -19.27 1.18 13.47
N LEU A 51 -18.93 0.04 14.09
CA LEU A 51 -17.66 -0.14 14.82
C LEU A 51 -16.80 -1.30 14.31
N GLY A 52 -17.26 -2.09 13.33
CA GLY A 52 -16.51 -3.18 12.72
C GLY A 52 -15.36 -2.72 11.81
N ASP A 53 -14.61 -3.67 11.25
CA ASP A 53 -13.41 -3.38 10.45
C ASP A 53 -13.71 -2.71 9.10
N ASN A 54 -14.91 -2.90 8.55
CA ASN A 54 -15.45 -2.15 7.41
C ASN A 54 -16.38 -1.00 7.86
N SER A 55 -16.24 -0.53 9.10
CA SER A 55 -17.10 0.53 9.61
C SER A 55 -16.96 1.82 8.83
N ILE A 56 -18.05 2.57 8.78
CA ILE A 56 -18.09 3.88 8.12
C ILE A 56 -16.99 4.82 8.65
N PHE A 57 -16.60 4.68 9.92
CA PHE A 57 -15.53 5.48 10.54
C PHE A 57 -14.13 5.06 10.09
N LYS A 58 -13.83 3.76 10.04
CA LYS A 58 -12.54 3.28 9.51
C LYS A 58 -12.43 3.54 8.02
N LEU A 59 -13.50 3.33 7.25
CA LEU A 59 -13.54 3.64 5.82
C LEU A 59 -13.36 5.13 5.55
N ALA A 60 -13.96 6.00 6.37
CA ALA A 60 -13.74 7.45 6.30
C ALA A 60 -12.30 7.82 6.70
N GLN A 61 -11.71 7.15 7.69
CA GLN A 61 -10.32 7.38 8.09
C GLN A 61 -9.32 6.92 7.03
N ASP A 62 -9.56 5.78 6.38
CA ASP A 62 -8.74 5.29 5.27
C ASP A 62 -8.91 6.14 4.02
N ALA A 63 -10.15 6.55 3.71
CA ALA A 63 -10.41 7.53 2.66
C ALA A 63 -9.68 8.84 2.95
N LYS A 64 -9.69 9.31 4.21
CA LYS A 64 -8.93 10.50 4.64
C LYS A 64 -7.43 10.30 4.46
N ASN A 65 -6.86 9.19 4.94
CA ASN A 65 -5.42 8.92 4.84
C ASN A 65 -4.96 8.82 3.38
N LYS A 66 -5.73 8.12 2.52
CA LYS A 66 -5.49 8.05 1.08
C LYS A 66 -5.65 9.39 0.40
N THR A 67 -6.62 10.20 0.83
CA THR A 67 -6.80 11.57 0.32
C THR A 67 -5.65 12.47 0.76
N GLU A 68 -5.16 12.36 2.00
CA GLU A 68 -4.00 13.10 2.47
C GLU A 68 -2.71 12.66 1.77
N GLU A 69 -2.57 11.36 1.45
CA GLU A 69 -1.46 10.85 0.65
C GLU A 69 -1.54 11.33 -0.81
N ALA A 70 -2.73 11.28 -1.43
CA ALA A 70 -2.97 11.84 -2.75
C ALA A 70 -2.72 13.34 -2.78
N ILE A 71 -3.19 14.11 -1.78
CA ILE A 71 -2.91 15.54 -1.66
C ILE A 71 -1.41 15.80 -1.49
N ARG A 72 -0.66 15.00 -0.71
CA ARG A 72 0.79 15.16 -0.59
C ARG A 72 1.51 14.85 -1.91
N ASN A 73 1.10 13.81 -2.62
CA ASN A 73 1.66 13.46 -3.92
C ASN A 73 1.32 14.52 -4.97
N GLU A 74 0.07 14.97 -5.02
CA GLU A 74 -0.40 16.06 -5.88
C GLU A 74 0.27 17.39 -5.53
N GLN A 75 0.58 17.67 -4.26
CA GLN A 75 1.37 18.84 -3.85
C GLN A 75 2.82 18.73 -4.34
N GLY A 76 3.42 17.54 -4.29
CA GLY A 76 4.73 17.27 -4.87
C GLY A 76 4.73 17.44 -6.39
N ASP A 77 3.72 16.89 -7.06
CA ASP A 77 3.54 16.99 -8.51
C ASP A 77 3.23 18.42 -8.94
N PHE A 78 2.48 19.18 -8.14
CA PHE A 78 2.19 20.59 -8.36
C PHE A 78 3.43 21.46 -8.11
N ALA A 79 4.25 21.14 -7.11
CA ALA A 79 5.54 21.79 -6.91
C ALA A 79 6.49 21.52 -8.08
N ASN A 80 6.53 20.28 -8.59
CA ASN A 80 7.30 19.90 -9.77
C ASN A 80 6.78 20.61 -11.03
N LEU A 81 5.47 20.67 -11.23
CA LEU A 81 4.84 21.38 -12.36
C LEU A 81 5.07 22.89 -12.27
N GLN A 82 5.01 23.48 -11.08
CA GLN A 82 5.39 24.87 -10.86
C GLN A 82 6.87 25.11 -11.19
N ASN A 83 7.77 24.18 -10.85
CA ASN A 83 9.17 24.27 -11.25
C ASN A 83 9.33 24.22 -12.77
N TYR A 84 8.64 23.32 -13.46
CA TYR A 84 8.63 23.28 -14.93
C TYR A 84 8.06 24.56 -15.58
N ILE A 85 7.00 25.14 -15.01
CA ILE A 85 6.41 26.40 -15.48
C ILE A 85 7.37 27.57 -15.21
N ASN A 86 8.02 27.59 -14.05
CA ASN A 86 9.04 28.60 -13.71
C ASN A 86 10.28 28.49 -14.61
N GLU A 87 10.66 27.28 -15.02
CA GLU A 87 11.74 27.02 -15.97
C GLU A 87 11.36 27.46 -17.40
N ALA A 88 10.11 27.25 -17.82
CA ALA A 88 9.62 27.69 -19.13
C ALA A 88 9.44 29.21 -19.22
N ILE A 89 9.15 29.89 -18.11
CA ILE A 89 8.97 31.36 -18.04
C ILE A 89 10.32 32.10 -17.87
N ASN A 90 11.27 31.55 -17.10
CA ASN A 90 12.56 32.20 -16.80
C ASN A 90 13.69 31.81 -17.75
N GLY A 91 13.41 31.69 -19.05
CA GLY A 91 14.42 31.50 -20.08
C GLY A 91 15.34 32.71 -20.25
N ILE A 92 16.21 32.97 -19.26
CA ILE A 92 17.56 33.57 -19.27
C ILE A 92 18.13 33.36 -17.84
N GLY A 93 18.98 32.34 -17.70
CA GLY A 93 20.08 32.24 -16.74
C GLY A 93 19.89 32.67 -15.28
N THR A 94 19.29 31.79 -14.45
CA THR A 94 19.87 31.32 -13.16
C THR A 94 19.07 30.10 -12.71
N LYS A 95 19.77 29.00 -12.44
CA LYS A 95 19.22 27.72 -11.95
C LYS A 95 18.40 27.96 -10.67
N PRO A 96 17.20 27.35 -10.52
CA PRO A 96 16.45 27.48 -9.27
C PRO A 96 17.34 27.03 -8.10
N THR A 97 17.44 27.86 -7.06
CA THR A 97 17.91 27.40 -5.76
C THR A 97 16.82 26.51 -5.18
N THR A 98 16.79 25.25 -5.60
CA THR A 98 16.03 24.21 -4.91
C THR A 98 16.69 24.03 -3.55
N ASP A 99 16.05 24.53 -2.50
CA ASP A 99 16.40 24.17 -1.14
C ASP A 99 16.10 22.66 -0.96
N GLY A 100 17.03 21.81 -1.39
CA GLY A 100 16.93 20.36 -1.29
C GLY A 100 17.44 19.60 -2.51
N TRP A 101 17.60 18.29 -2.32
CA TRP A 101 17.97 17.33 -3.34
C TRP A 101 16.76 16.85 -4.15
N THR A 102 16.93 16.79 -5.46
CA THR A 102 15.98 16.21 -6.43
C THR A 102 16.65 15.08 -7.20
N GLN A 103 15.82 14.24 -7.83
CA GLN A 103 16.26 13.07 -8.59
C GLN A 103 15.57 13.05 -9.96
N ASP A 104 16.36 12.90 -11.02
CA ASP A 104 15.90 12.53 -12.36
C ASP A 104 16.57 11.21 -12.75
N LYS A 105 15.79 10.13 -12.70
CA LYS A 105 16.27 8.75 -12.88
C LYS A 105 17.45 8.46 -11.95
N THR A 106 18.66 8.31 -12.50
CA THR A 106 19.88 8.00 -11.74
C THR A 106 20.73 9.24 -11.45
N ASN A 107 20.32 10.43 -11.87
CA ASN A 107 20.98 11.69 -11.56
C ASN A 107 20.32 12.34 -10.35
N VAL A 108 21.14 12.78 -9.39
CA VAL A 108 20.70 13.34 -8.10
C VAL A 108 21.38 14.68 -7.90
N THR A 109 20.63 15.79 -7.74
CA THR A 109 21.21 17.13 -7.68
C THR A 109 20.53 18.02 -6.64
N ASN A 110 21.27 18.96 -6.07
CA ASN A 110 20.73 20.04 -5.21
C ASN A 110 20.87 21.43 -5.85
N GLY A 111 21.07 21.49 -7.17
CA GLY A 111 21.35 22.75 -7.85
C GLY A 111 22.85 23.08 -7.97
N THR A 112 23.68 22.72 -7.00
CA THR A 112 25.12 23.02 -7.04
C THR A 112 25.95 21.79 -7.34
N VAL A 113 25.60 20.67 -6.71
CA VAL A 113 26.26 19.37 -6.87
C VAL A 113 25.31 18.44 -7.61
N THR A 114 25.88 17.62 -8.49
CA THR A 114 25.18 16.51 -9.15
C THR A 114 25.98 15.25 -8.89
N LEU A 115 25.30 14.22 -8.38
CA LEU A 115 25.83 12.89 -8.16
C LEU A 115 25.02 11.89 -8.98
N GLU A 116 25.62 10.73 -9.23
CA GLU A 116 24.96 9.61 -9.89
C GLU A 116 24.68 8.51 -8.87
N VAL A 117 23.51 7.87 -8.93
CA VAL A 117 23.17 6.69 -8.14
C VAL A 117 24.25 5.61 -8.30
N GLY A 118 24.66 5.02 -7.18
CA GLY A 118 25.76 4.06 -7.11
C GLY A 118 27.15 4.70 -7.04
N SER A 119 27.28 6.02 -7.05
CA SER A 119 28.54 6.68 -6.73
C SER A 119 28.83 6.57 -5.23
N ALA A 120 30.09 6.27 -4.88
CA ALA A 120 30.52 6.18 -3.49
C ALA A 120 30.43 7.55 -2.79
N VAL A 121 30.13 7.54 -1.50
CA VAL A 121 30.22 8.71 -0.63
C VAL A 121 31.30 8.51 0.42
N LYS A 122 31.86 9.62 0.92
CA LYS A 122 32.92 9.63 1.94
C LYS A 122 32.47 10.41 3.16
N GLY A 123 33.01 10.09 4.33
CA GLY A 123 32.74 10.78 5.59
C GLY A 123 31.51 10.27 6.34
N TYR A 124 30.83 9.23 5.86
CA TYR A 124 29.71 8.61 6.59
C TYR A 124 30.10 7.21 7.09
N THR A 125 29.94 7.00 8.39
CA THR A 125 30.15 5.69 9.03
C THR A 125 29.01 5.45 10.02
N ALA A 126 28.50 4.21 10.06
CA ALA A 126 27.44 3.86 10.99
C ALA A 126 27.37 2.35 11.22
N ASN A 127 27.05 1.93 12.45
CA ASN A 127 26.83 0.53 12.83
C ASN A 127 27.95 -0.44 12.39
N GLY A 128 29.22 0.00 12.51
CA GLY A 128 30.39 -0.79 12.10
C GLY A 128 30.67 -0.79 10.59
N VAL A 129 29.82 -0.17 9.77
CA VAL A 129 30.09 0.06 8.35
C VAL A 129 31.02 1.27 8.22
N GLY A 130 32.23 0.99 7.75
CA GLY A 130 33.28 1.98 7.56
C GLY A 130 33.01 2.95 6.41
N ASP A 131 33.92 3.90 6.28
CA ASP A 131 33.87 4.90 5.22
C ASP A 131 34.01 4.25 3.83
N GLU A 132 33.56 4.94 2.78
CA GLU A 132 33.61 4.46 1.38
C GLU A 132 32.83 3.16 1.10
N LYS A 133 32.02 2.69 2.06
CA LYS A 133 31.08 1.56 1.91
C LYS A 133 29.63 2.00 1.69
N TRP A 134 29.44 3.31 1.52
CA TRP A 134 28.17 3.96 1.31
C TRP A 134 28.11 4.54 -0.09
N PHE A 135 26.93 4.52 -0.68
CA PHE A 135 26.70 4.91 -2.06
C PHE A 135 25.42 5.71 -2.17
N VAL A 136 25.39 6.65 -3.10
CA VAL A 136 24.20 7.42 -3.45
C VAL A 136 23.09 6.48 -3.89
N LEU A 137 21.94 6.51 -3.22
CA LEU A 137 20.74 5.77 -3.61
C LEU A 137 19.80 6.64 -4.44
N GLY A 138 19.70 7.93 -4.13
CA GLY A 138 18.71 8.80 -4.75
C GLY A 138 18.42 10.03 -3.89
N ALA A 139 17.29 10.68 -4.15
CA ALA A 139 16.76 11.74 -3.29
C ALA A 139 15.27 11.55 -3.04
N LYS A 140 14.83 11.99 -1.86
CA LYS A 140 13.41 12.01 -1.48
C LYS A 140 13.17 13.14 -0.47
N ASP A 141 12.07 13.86 -0.61
CA ASP A 141 11.66 14.95 0.29
C ASP A 141 12.78 15.99 0.52
N GLY A 142 13.49 16.35 -0.55
CA GLY A 142 14.59 17.31 -0.50
C GLY A 142 15.89 16.78 0.14
N LYS A 143 15.98 15.50 0.48
CA LYS A 143 17.13 14.89 1.17
C LYS A 143 17.86 13.89 0.28
N LEU A 144 19.18 13.90 0.37
CA LEU A 144 20.03 12.87 -0.24
C LEU A 144 19.88 11.56 0.53
N LEU A 145 19.70 10.47 -0.20
CA LEU A 145 19.62 9.12 0.33
C LEU A 145 20.89 8.35 -0.01
N ILE A 146 21.41 7.60 0.95
CA ILE A 146 22.57 6.71 0.76
C ILE A 146 22.25 5.30 1.27
N THR A 147 22.92 4.29 0.71
CA THR A 147 22.78 2.87 1.07
C THR A 147 24.12 2.15 0.96
N THR A 148 24.19 0.91 1.43
CA THR A 148 25.29 0.00 1.14
C THR A 148 25.05 -0.76 -0.17
N ASN A 149 26.14 -1.22 -0.80
CA ASN A 149 26.11 -2.10 -1.98
C ASN A 149 26.15 -3.60 -1.64
N SER A 150 26.11 -3.94 -0.35
CA SER A 150 26.09 -5.31 0.15
C SER A 150 25.18 -5.43 1.37
N ASN A 151 24.73 -6.64 1.65
CA ASN A 151 23.84 -6.95 2.76
C ASN A 151 24.53 -6.75 4.12
N GLN A 152 23.87 -6.04 5.02
CA GLN A 152 24.36 -5.71 6.37
C GLN A 152 23.69 -6.61 7.41
N GLY A 153 23.95 -7.91 7.30
CA GLY A 153 23.30 -8.95 8.09
C GLY A 153 22.07 -9.54 7.39
N THR A 154 21.38 -10.45 8.09
CA THR A 154 20.20 -11.16 7.59
C THR A 154 19.03 -11.03 8.56
N VAL A 155 17.82 -11.05 8.03
CA VAL A 155 16.58 -11.03 8.80
C VAL A 155 15.72 -12.20 8.36
N THR A 156 15.35 -13.04 9.33
CA THR A 156 14.42 -14.16 9.12
C THR A 156 12.99 -13.69 9.31
N LEU A 157 12.15 -13.91 8.30
CA LEU A 157 10.71 -13.66 8.34
C LEU A 157 9.98 -14.98 8.12
N GLU A 158 8.93 -15.21 8.90
CA GLU A 158 8.21 -16.48 8.89
C GLU A 158 6.70 -16.31 9.07
N GLY A 159 5.92 -16.91 8.18
CA GLY A 159 4.50 -17.08 8.39
C GLY A 159 3.71 -15.78 8.53
N GLN A 160 2.65 -15.88 9.31
CA GLN A 160 1.75 -14.79 9.66
C GLN A 160 2.48 -13.62 10.33
N ASP A 161 3.38 -13.91 11.27
CA ASP A 161 4.18 -12.90 11.97
C ASP A 161 5.15 -12.19 11.03
N GLY A 162 5.78 -12.94 10.12
CA GLY A 162 6.66 -12.39 9.08
C GLY A 162 5.93 -11.44 8.14
N TYR A 163 4.71 -11.76 7.72
CA TYR A 163 3.91 -10.83 6.93
C TYR A 163 3.57 -9.59 7.75
N VAL A 164 2.94 -9.73 8.93
CA VAL A 164 2.41 -8.61 9.73
C VAL A 164 3.53 -7.69 10.24
N ASN A 165 4.59 -8.28 10.79
CA ASN A 165 5.65 -7.55 11.49
C ASN A 165 6.94 -7.40 10.67
N GLY A 166 7.02 -7.99 9.47
CA GLY A 166 8.25 -8.01 8.68
C GLY A 166 8.80 -6.62 8.34
N VAL A 167 7.94 -5.68 7.95
CA VAL A 167 8.34 -4.29 7.67
C VAL A 167 8.92 -3.63 8.92
N SER A 168 8.26 -3.80 10.07
CA SER A 168 8.72 -3.24 11.34
C SER A 168 10.06 -3.85 11.79
N LYS A 169 10.21 -5.17 11.67
CA LYS A 169 11.47 -5.87 11.98
C LYS A 169 12.62 -5.37 11.10
N LEU A 170 12.40 -5.30 9.79
CA LEU A 170 13.39 -4.78 8.84
C LEU A 170 13.79 -3.34 9.17
N ASN A 171 12.81 -2.47 9.42
CA ASN A 171 13.07 -1.07 9.74
C ASN A 171 13.75 -0.89 11.10
N THR A 172 13.45 -1.74 12.07
CA THR A 172 14.16 -1.75 13.37
C THR A 172 15.65 -2.06 13.17
N GLU A 173 15.97 -3.04 12.34
CA GLU A 173 17.36 -3.38 12.02
C GLU A 173 18.04 -2.28 11.17
N GLY A 174 17.34 -1.73 10.18
CA GLY A 174 17.84 -0.63 9.35
C GLY A 174 18.07 0.68 10.12
N ALA A 175 17.28 0.94 11.17
CA ALA A 175 17.42 2.13 12.01
C ALA A 175 18.75 2.19 12.77
N LYS A 176 19.41 1.05 12.99
CA LYS A 176 20.73 0.97 13.64
C LYS A 176 21.82 1.72 12.87
N PHE A 177 21.61 1.94 11.57
CA PHE A 177 22.56 2.61 10.69
C PHE A 177 22.41 4.13 10.66
N LYS A 178 21.60 4.71 11.55
CA LYS A 178 21.46 6.16 11.68
C LYS A 178 22.66 6.73 12.44
N ASP A 179 23.47 7.55 11.77
CA ASP A 179 24.44 8.42 12.45
C ASP A 179 23.73 9.62 13.10
N THR A 180 24.11 9.94 14.33
CA THR A 180 23.44 11.02 15.10
C THR A 180 23.71 12.41 14.55
N ASN A 181 24.86 12.62 13.88
CA ASN A 181 25.28 13.93 13.41
C ASN A 181 24.80 14.20 11.98
N MET A 182 24.97 13.23 11.09
CA MET A 182 24.75 13.38 9.65
C MET A 182 23.38 12.86 9.17
N ALA A 183 22.77 11.89 9.86
CA ALA A 183 21.52 11.29 9.41
C ALA A 183 20.29 11.85 10.13
N GLU A 184 19.26 12.14 9.35
CA GLU A 184 17.93 12.46 9.84
C GLU A 184 17.21 11.18 10.27
N SER A 185 17.25 10.16 9.41
CA SER A 185 16.63 8.85 9.63
C SER A 185 17.43 7.74 8.95
N ALA A 186 17.22 6.51 9.42
CA ALA A 186 17.65 5.31 8.73
C ALA A 186 16.54 4.26 8.82
N ARG A 187 16.40 3.44 7.77
CA ARG A 187 15.41 2.36 7.67
C ARG A 187 15.93 1.24 6.78
N SER A 188 15.16 0.16 6.63
CA SER A 188 15.45 -0.81 5.56
C SER A 188 15.02 -0.24 4.22
N MET A 189 15.69 -0.66 3.15
CA MET A 189 15.28 -0.37 1.78
C MET A 189 13.85 -0.85 1.54
N ASP A 190 13.08 -0.07 0.78
CA ASP A 190 11.73 -0.40 0.35
C ASP A 190 11.68 -0.48 -1.18
N VAL A 191 10.56 -1.00 -1.73
CA VAL A 191 10.42 -1.13 -3.18
C VAL A 191 10.33 0.22 -3.89
N GLU A 192 9.88 1.27 -3.20
CA GLU A 192 9.75 2.59 -3.81
C GLU A 192 11.11 3.27 -4.00
N ASP A 193 12.11 2.93 -3.19
CA ASP A 193 13.51 3.28 -3.48
C ASP A 193 13.98 2.67 -4.80
N ILE A 194 13.70 1.39 -5.00
CA ILE A 194 14.10 0.68 -6.20
C ILE A 194 13.34 1.23 -7.42
N ASN A 195 12.01 1.33 -7.32
CA ASN A 195 11.14 1.86 -8.37
C ASN A 195 11.59 3.25 -8.83
N ARG A 196 11.94 4.13 -7.88
CA ARG A 196 12.41 5.49 -8.16
C ARG A 196 13.74 5.51 -8.92
N VAL A 197 14.68 4.64 -8.56
CA VAL A 197 15.97 4.51 -9.28
C VAL A 197 15.76 3.91 -10.67
N THR A 198 14.91 2.89 -10.79
CA THR A 198 14.67 2.23 -12.09
C THR A 198 13.73 3.02 -12.99
N GLY A 199 12.94 3.93 -12.44
CA GLY A 199 11.82 4.57 -13.14
C GLY A 199 10.63 3.62 -13.36
N TYR A 200 10.55 2.53 -12.59
CA TYR A 200 9.43 1.60 -12.70
C TYR A 200 8.22 2.20 -12.01
N ASN A 201 7.06 2.16 -12.68
CA ASN A 201 5.79 2.55 -12.10
C ASN A 201 4.77 1.42 -12.30
N PRO A 202 4.34 0.72 -11.24
CA PRO A 202 3.41 -0.39 -11.37
C PRO A 202 2.02 0.04 -11.88
N ASP A 203 1.61 1.28 -11.66
CA ASP A 203 0.35 1.83 -12.18
C ASP A 203 0.38 2.14 -13.68
N VAL A 204 1.58 2.26 -14.26
CA VAL A 204 1.79 2.38 -15.70
C VAL A 204 2.02 1.01 -16.33
N ALA A 205 2.85 0.18 -15.70
CA ALA A 205 3.19 -1.15 -16.20
C ALA A 205 2.01 -2.14 -16.12
N LYS A 206 1.14 -1.97 -15.11
CA LYS A 206 -0.11 -2.70 -14.92
C LYS A 206 0.00 -4.20 -15.16
N TYR A 207 0.81 -4.84 -14.31
CA TYR A 207 1.08 -6.27 -14.32
C TYR A 207 -0.16 -7.14 -14.64
N ASN A 208 -0.08 -7.93 -15.72
CA ASN A 208 -1.13 -8.83 -16.21
C ASN A 208 -2.49 -8.18 -16.54
N GLU A 209 -2.58 -6.86 -16.70
CA GLU A 209 -3.83 -6.22 -17.10
C GLU A 209 -4.34 -6.75 -18.45
N GLY A 210 -5.65 -7.02 -18.52
CA GLY A 210 -6.31 -7.51 -19.74
C GLY A 210 -6.14 -9.01 -20.00
N THR A 211 -5.51 -9.76 -19.09
CA THR A 211 -5.37 -11.22 -19.20
C THR A 211 -6.50 -11.97 -18.49
N ASN A 212 -6.64 -13.27 -18.72
CA ASN A 212 -7.59 -14.14 -17.99
C ASN A 212 -7.00 -14.66 -16.67
N ASN A 213 -6.31 -13.80 -15.92
CA ASN A 213 -5.68 -14.14 -14.66
C ASN A 213 -6.34 -13.38 -13.51
N VAL A 214 -6.44 -14.01 -12.34
CA VAL A 214 -6.95 -13.36 -11.11
C VAL A 214 -5.97 -12.29 -10.61
N TYR A 215 -4.66 -12.52 -10.82
CA TYR A 215 -3.56 -11.68 -10.35
C TYR A 215 -3.26 -10.51 -11.30
N GLN A 216 -4.29 -9.81 -11.80
CA GLN A 216 -4.06 -8.55 -12.51
C GLN A 216 -3.81 -7.43 -11.52
N TRP A 217 -2.97 -6.48 -11.92
CA TRP A 217 -2.66 -5.28 -11.14
C TRP A 217 -3.93 -4.58 -10.66
N LYS A 218 -4.02 -4.39 -9.33
CA LYS A 218 -5.16 -3.76 -8.64
C LYS A 218 -6.51 -4.45 -8.90
N ASN A 219 -6.53 -5.73 -9.27
CA ASN A 219 -7.77 -6.50 -9.23
C ASN A 219 -8.18 -6.69 -7.76
N GLU A 220 -9.36 -6.18 -7.41
CA GLU A 220 -9.98 -6.44 -6.12
C GLU A 220 -10.78 -7.74 -6.22
N VAL A 221 -10.37 -8.75 -5.46
CA VAL A 221 -10.93 -10.10 -5.52
C VAL A 221 -11.66 -10.40 -4.21
N THR A 222 -12.94 -10.66 -4.32
CA THR A 222 -13.79 -11.07 -3.22
C THR A 222 -13.77 -12.59 -3.13
N TYR A 223 -13.38 -13.12 -1.98
CA TYR A 223 -13.42 -14.54 -1.65
C TYR A 223 -14.57 -14.79 -0.68
N THR A 224 -15.42 -15.78 -0.97
CA THR A 224 -16.59 -16.10 -0.17
C THR A 224 -16.63 -17.59 0.13
N LEU A 225 -16.72 -17.98 1.40
CA LEU A 225 -17.10 -19.34 1.79
C LEU A 225 -18.61 -19.49 1.57
N ASN A 226 -18.99 -20.25 0.55
CA ASN A 226 -20.38 -20.44 0.18
C ASN A 226 -21.05 -21.56 0.99
N ALA A 227 -22.37 -21.68 0.84
CA ALA A 227 -23.18 -22.70 1.53
C ALA A 227 -22.82 -24.15 1.12
N ASP A 228 -22.18 -24.32 -0.04
CA ASP A 228 -21.65 -25.60 -0.52
C ASP A 228 -20.32 -26.00 0.16
N GLY A 229 -19.81 -25.16 1.06
CA GLY A 229 -18.56 -25.38 1.77
C GLY A 229 -17.31 -25.12 0.93
N LYS A 230 -17.43 -24.45 -0.22
CA LYS A 230 -16.32 -24.09 -1.09
C LYS A 230 -16.02 -22.61 -1.07
N ILE A 231 -14.77 -22.27 -1.37
CA ILE A 231 -14.36 -20.89 -1.59
C ILE A 231 -14.72 -20.51 -3.02
N HIS A 232 -15.63 -19.56 -3.12
CA HIS A 232 -15.95 -18.84 -4.33
C HIS A 232 -15.10 -17.59 -4.42
N TYR A 233 -14.84 -17.12 -5.64
CA TYR A 233 -14.10 -15.88 -5.86
C TYR A 233 -14.62 -15.11 -7.07
N GLN A 234 -14.60 -13.80 -6.96
CA GLN A 234 -15.01 -12.86 -8.00
C GLN A 234 -14.12 -11.62 -7.93
N GLY A 235 -13.49 -11.27 -9.05
CA GLY A 235 -12.68 -10.07 -9.22
C GLY A 235 -13.45 -8.92 -9.86
N THR A 236 -12.99 -7.69 -9.61
CA THR A 236 -13.43 -6.50 -10.34
C THR A 236 -12.94 -6.48 -11.80
N LYS A 237 -11.82 -7.15 -12.09
CA LYS A 237 -11.26 -7.32 -13.44
C LYS A 237 -11.41 -8.74 -13.97
N TYR A 238 -11.01 -9.75 -13.19
CA TYR A 238 -11.15 -11.16 -13.57
C TYR A 238 -11.10 -12.12 -12.36
N PRO A 239 -11.88 -13.21 -12.35
CA PRO A 239 -13.09 -13.41 -13.15
C PRO A 239 -14.17 -12.43 -12.67
N THR A 240 -14.92 -11.81 -13.57
CA THR A 240 -15.99 -10.87 -13.20
C THR A 240 -17.27 -11.56 -12.76
N THR A 241 -17.32 -12.89 -12.85
CA THR A 241 -18.43 -13.73 -12.43
C THR A 241 -18.03 -14.57 -11.22
N ASP A 242 -19.01 -14.88 -10.38
CA ASP A 242 -18.82 -15.80 -9.28
C ASP A 242 -18.27 -17.16 -9.78
N THR A 243 -17.13 -17.56 -9.24
CA THR A 243 -16.39 -18.74 -9.69
C THR A 243 -16.03 -19.61 -8.49
N THR A 244 -16.46 -20.88 -8.52
CA THR A 244 -16.15 -21.86 -7.47
C THR A 244 -14.71 -22.37 -7.60
N SER A 245 -13.99 -22.47 -6.49
CA SER A 245 -12.69 -23.15 -6.41
C SER A 245 -12.83 -24.54 -5.76
N SER A 246 -11.74 -25.32 -5.76
CA SER A 246 -11.70 -26.62 -5.07
C SER A 246 -11.49 -26.49 -3.56
N TYR A 247 -11.07 -25.33 -3.07
CA TYR A 247 -10.70 -25.07 -1.67
C TYR A 247 -11.94 -24.88 -0.78
N ASN A 248 -11.78 -25.16 0.52
CA ASN A 248 -12.85 -25.11 1.52
C ASN A 248 -12.44 -24.34 2.80
N ARG A 249 -11.32 -23.61 2.72
CA ARG A 249 -10.78 -22.81 3.81
C ARG A 249 -10.12 -21.59 3.21
N PHE A 250 -10.12 -20.50 3.97
CA PHE A 250 -9.43 -19.28 3.59
C PHE A 250 -9.19 -18.44 4.84
N THR A 251 -7.95 -18.05 5.08
CA THR A 251 -7.58 -17.17 6.18
C THR A 251 -6.95 -15.91 5.62
N TYR A 252 -7.36 -14.75 6.13
CA TYR A 252 -6.86 -13.45 5.67
C TYR A 252 -6.50 -12.55 6.83
N TRP A 253 -5.64 -11.58 6.55
CA TRP A 253 -5.34 -10.51 7.49
C TRP A 253 -6.33 -9.36 7.30
N ASN A 254 -7.07 -9.00 8.35
CA ASN A 254 -8.05 -7.90 8.30
C ASN A 254 -7.48 -6.52 8.66
N GLY A 255 -6.15 -6.41 8.83
CA GLY A 255 -5.49 -5.22 9.36
C GLY A 255 -5.11 -5.30 10.85
N SER A 256 -5.63 -6.28 11.58
CA SER A 256 -5.35 -6.46 13.02
C SER A 256 -5.22 -7.90 13.48
N ASN A 257 -5.96 -8.83 12.87
CA ASN A 257 -5.94 -10.25 13.19
C ASN A 257 -6.04 -11.09 11.92
N TRP A 258 -5.56 -12.33 12.00
CA TRP A 258 -5.82 -13.35 11.00
C TRP A 258 -7.20 -13.97 11.24
N ILE A 259 -8.08 -13.87 10.25
CA ILE A 259 -9.47 -14.27 10.32
C ILE A 259 -9.70 -15.42 9.33
N PRO A 260 -10.16 -16.59 9.77
CA PRO A 260 -10.68 -17.61 8.87
C PRO A 260 -12.06 -17.18 8.35
N LEU A 261 -12.36 -17.49 7.09
CA LEU A 261 -13.73 -17.41 6.59
C LEU A 261 -14.57 -18.52 7.20
N GLU A 262 -15.73 -18.14 7.74
CA GLU A 262 -16.68 -19.06 8.38
C GLU A 262 -18.11 -18.53 8.22
N ASN A 263 -19.07 -19.43 8.08
CA ASN A 263 -20.48 -19.06 7.90
C ASN A 263 -21.16 -18.66 9.21
N GLU A 264 -20.75 -19.27 10.33
CA GLU A 264 -21.44 -19.19 11.62
C GLU A 264 -21.41 -17.78 12.25
N THR A 265 -20.35 -17.01 11.98
CA THR A 265 -20.16 -15.65 12.52
C THR A 265 -20.49 -14.54 11.51
N GLY A 266 -20.99 -14.90 10.32
CA GLY A 266 -21.23 -13.96 9.22
C GLY A 266 -19.95 -13.41 8.56
N LYS A 267 -18.78 -13.92 8.94
CA LYS A 267 -17.47 -13.57 8.35
C LYS A 267 -17.13 -14.49 7.18
N ASN A 268 -18.09 -14.70 6.29
CA ASN A 268 -17.94 -15.65 5.19
C ASN A 268 -17.37 -15.02 3.93
N SER A 269 -17.06 -13.73 3.90
CA SER A 269 -16.49 -13.05 2.74
C SER A 269 -15.41 -12.03 3.08
N VAL A 270 -14.45 -11.84 2.17
CA VAL A 270 -13.40 -10.81 2.24
C VAL A 270 -13.01 -10.35 0.84
N THR A 271 -12.79 -9.06 0.65
CA THR A 271 -12.20 -8.50 -0.58
C THR A 271 -10.74 -8.13 -0.35
N LEU A 272 -9.85 -8.61 -1.21
CA LEU A 272 -8.41 -8.34 -1.18
C LEU A 272 -7.95 -7.75 -2.50
N THR A 273 -7.09 -6.73 -2.44
CA THR A 273 -6.53 -6.10 -3.63
C THR A 273 -5.21 -6.78 -4.01
N HIS A 274 -5.13 -7.28 -5.24
CA HIS A 274 -3.88 -7.73 -5.83
C HIS A 274 -2.91 -6.55 -6.02
N ASN A 275 -1.72 -6.63 -5.41
CA ASN A 275 -0.68 -5.61 -5.57
C ASN A 275 0.73 -6.20 -5.71
N TYR A 276 0.82 -7.49 -6.05
CA TYR A 276 2.08 -8.11 -6.45
C TYR A 276 2.48 -7.67 -7.87
N TYR A 277 3.79 -7.55 -8.08
CA TYR A 277 4.39 -7.45 -9.40
C TYR A 277 5.84 -7.93 -9.33
N TYR A 278 6.39 -8.27 -10.48
CA TYR A 278 7.82 -8.50 -10.63
C TYR A 278 8.28 -7.87 -11.93
N TYR A 279 9.54 -7.44 -11.97
CA TYR A 279 10.12 -6.86 -13.17
C TYR A 279 11.65 -6.95 -13.16
N TYR A 280 12.23 -7.07 -14.35
CA TYR A 280 13.64 -6.88 -14.59
C TYR A 280 13.92 -5.38 -14.75
N PRO A 281 14.86 -4.80 -13.99
CA PRO A 281 15.11 -3.37 -13.95
C PRO A 281 15.63 -2.79 -15.27
N GLN A 282 16.21 -3.63 -16.14
CA GLN A 282 16.72 -3.22 -17.45
C GLN A 282 15.60 -3.01 -18.47
N THR A 283 14.61 -3.89 -18.48
CA THR A 283 13.50 -3.85 -19.45
C THR A 283 12.26 -3.17 -18.88
N LEU A 284 12.22 -2.97 -17.55
CA LEU A 284 11.04 -2.52 -16.80
C LEU A 284 9.81 -3.40 -17.08
N SER A 285 10.04 -4.69 -17.36
CA SER A 285 9.04 -5.67 -17.74
C SER A 285 9.34 -7.05 -17.14
N THR A 286 8.49 -8.03 -17.43
CA THR A 286 8.66 -9.43 -17.02
C THR A 286 9.63 -10.23 -17.89
N THR A 287 10.24 -9.58 -18.89
CA THR A 287 11.21 -10.19 -19.80
C THR A 287 12.63 -9.81 -19.36
N SER A 288 13.52 -10.80 -19.25
CA SER A 288 14.90 -10.58 -18.85
C SER A 288 15.73 -9.93 -19.98
N SER A 289 16.83 -9.30 -19.59
CA SER A 289 17.87 -8.80 -20.47
C SER A 289 19.24 -9.10 -19.87
N THR A 290 20.26 -9.25 -20.71
CA THR A 290 21.65 -9.36 -20.28
C THR A 290 22.31 -8.00 -20.06
N GLU A 291 21.61 -6.90 -20.35
CA GLU A 291 22.09 -5.55 -20.05
C GLU A 291 22.34 -5.38 -18.55
N THR A 292 23.30 -4.53 -18.22
CA THR A 292 23.67 -4.21 -16.83
C THR A 292 23.57 -2.72 -16.56
N THR A 293 22.77 -2.01 -17.37
CA THR A 293 22.55 -0.58 -17.27
C THR A 293 21.09 -0.29 -16.96
N ILE A 294 20.84 0.53 -15.93
CA ILE A 294 19.50 1.03 -15.58
C ILE A 294 19.50 2.52 -15.88
N ASN A 295 18.60 2.97 -16.77
CA ASN A 295 18.55 4.36 -17.20
C ASN A 295 19.92 4.91 -17.66
N GLY A 296 20.73 4.05 -18.30
CA GLY A 296 22.09 4.38 -18.74
C GLY A 296 23.18 4.31 -17.67
N SER A 297 22.84 4.01 -16.40
CA SER A 297 23.81 3.87 -15.31
C SER A 297 24.10 2.40 -14.98
N SER A 298 25.35 1.98 -15.16
CA SER A 298 25.82 0.68 -14.69
C SER A 298 26.02 0.66 -13.17
N LYS A 299 26.36 1.80 -12.57
CA LYS A 299 26.54 1.92 -11.11
C LYS A 299 25.24 1.69 -10.36
N ALA A 300 24.12 2.21 -10.85
CA ALA A 300 22.81 1.96 -10.25
C ALA A 300 22.44 0.46 -10.27
N TYR A 301 22.73 -0.21 -11.40
CA TYR A 301 22.57 -1.66 -11.49
C TYR A 301 23.48 -2.39 -10.51
N THR A 302 24.76 -2.05 -10.47
CA THR A 302 25.72 -2.67 -9.55
C THR A 302 25.33 -2.46 -8.09
N LEU A 303 24.86 -1.27 -7.75
CA LEU A 303 24.42 -0.93 -6.41
C LEU A 303 23.27 -1.82 -5.97
N LEU A 304 22.25 -2.02 -6.79
CA LEU A 304 20.98 -2.59 -6.37
C LEU A 304 20.79 -4.07 -6.75
N PHE A 305 21.46 -4.52 -7.82
CA PHE A 305 21.14 -5.77 -8.51
C PHE A 305 22.35 -6.64 -8.84
N ALA A 306 23.58 -6.12 -8.80
CA ALA A 306 24.76 -6.96 -8.94
C ALA A 306 25.03 -7.70 -7.64
N GLY A 307 24.91 -9.01 -7.70
CA GLY A 307 25.16 -9.90 -6.58
C GLY A 307 25.22 -11.35 -7.07
N THR A 308 25.75 -12.23 -6.24
CA THR A 308 25.74 -13.68 -6.47
C THR A 308 24.36 -14.26 -6.13
N ASP A 309 24.20 -15.57 -6.30
CA ASP A 309 23.05 -16.35 -5.81
C ASP A 309 22.85 -16.32 -4.27
N SER A 310 23.56 -15.46 -3.55
CA SER A 310 23.43 -15.29 -2.10
C SER A 310 23.17 -13.85 -1.69
N ASP A 311 23.11 -12.90 -2.63
CA ASP A 311 22.99 -11.46 -2.33
C ASP A 311 21.54 -10.97 -2.35
N TYR A 312 20.59 -11.88 -2.10
CA TYR A 312 19.17 -11.54 -2.01
C TYR A 312 18.89 -10.76 -0.74
N TYR A 313 18.09 -9.71 -0.84
CA TYR A 313 17.74 -8.87 0.30
C TYR A 313 16.27 -8.51 0.31
N TRP A 314 15.72 -8.41 1.51
CA TRP A 314 14.35 -7.98 1.72
C TRP A 314 14.16 -6.52 1.32
N LEU A 315 13.01 -6.25 0.72
CA LEU A 315 12.45 -4.92 0.62
C LEU A 315 11.34 -4.82 1.66
N SER A 316 11.35 -3.75 2.44
CA SER A 316 10.38 -3.48 3.51
C SER A 316 9.01 -3.05 2.95
N SER A 317 8.46 -3.85 2.05
CA SER A 317 7.21 -3.57 1.34
C SER A 317 6.38 -4.84 1.19
N GLN A 318 5.22 -4.88 1.84
CA GLN A 318 4.28 -5.99 1.76
C GLN A 318 3.59 -6.07 0.40
N TYR A 319 3.13 -7.27 0.04
CA TYR A 319 2.20 -7.47 -1.05
C TYR A 319 1.17 -8.57 -0.73
N VAL A 320 0.09 -8.57 -1.50
CA VAL A 320 -0.94 -9.59 -1.58
C VAL A 320 -1.02 -10.09 -3.03
N LEU A 321 -0.92 -11.41 -3.19
CA LEU A 321 -0.99 -12.12 -4.47
C LEU A 321 -2.23 -12.99 -4.51
N THR A 322 -3.26 -12.52 -5.20
CA THR A 322 -4.55 -13.20 -5.36
C THR A 322 -4.51 -14.30 -6.43
N TYR A 323 -5.03 -15.49 -6.10
CA TYR A 323 -5.24 -16.61 -7.02
C TYR A 323 -6.71 -17.05 -7.03
N GLY A 324 -7.06 -18.00 -7.91
CA GLY A 324 -8.39 -18.60 -7.91
C GLY A 324 -8.65 -19.42 -6.64
N GLY A 325 -9.39 -18.85 -5.70
CA GLY A 325 -9.75 -19.48 -4.41
C GLY A 325 -8.68 -19.43 -3.31
N SER A 326 -7.53 -18.79 -3.53
CA SER A 326 -6.47 -18.65 -2.52
C SER A 326 -5.72 -17.32 -2.66
N CYS A 327 -4.89 -16.98 -1.68
CA CYS A 327 -4.02 -15.79 -1.67
C CYS A 327 -2.67 -16.09 -1.03
N GLY A 328 -1.62 -15.46 -1.55
CA GLY A 328 -0.30 -15.35 -0.92
C GLY A 328 -0.11 -13.99 -0.26
N PHE A 329 0.49 -13.97 0.92
CA PHE A 329 0.84 -12.79 1.70
C PHE A 329 2.34 -12.79 1.94
N GLY A 330 3.03 -11.73 1.54
CA GLY A 330 4.49 -11.71 1.55
C GLY A 330 5.11 -10.34 1.57
N LEU A 331 6.44 -10.32 1.51
CA LEU A 331 7.24 -9.11 1.33
C LEU A 331 8.02 -9.16 0.02
N ARG A 332 8.24 -7.98 -0.56
CA ARG A 332 9.07 -7.83 -1.75
C ARG A 332 10.54 -8.08 -1.42
N TYR A 333 11.31 -8.48 -2.42
CA TYR A 333 12.74 -8.68 -2.28
C TYR A 333 13.42 -8.52 -3.64
N VAL A 334 14.74 -8.41 -3.62
CA VAL A 334 15.57 -8.45 -4.83
C VAL A 334 16.26 -9.80 -4.92
N TYR A 335 16.18 -10.41 -6.10
CA TYR A 335 16.76 -11.71 -6.41
C TYR A 335 17.35 -11.70 -7.80
N ASN A 336 18.60 -12.16 -7.92
CA ASN A 336 19.24 -12.47 -9.21
C ASN A 336 18.96 -11.43 -10.30
N GLY A 337 19.16 -10.16 -9.98
CA GLY A 337 19.00 -9.06 -10.94
C GLY A 337 17.58 -8.57 -11.18
N PHE A 338 16.57 -8.95 -10.39
CA PHE A 338 15.20 -8.44 -10.55
C PHE A 338 14.43 -8.28 -9.24
N VAL A 339 13.34 -7.53 -9.29
CA VAL A 339 12.43 -7.29 -8.17
C VAL A 339 11.27 -8.28 -8.23
N LEU A 340 10.95 -8.93 -7.11
CA LEU A 340 9.80 -9.81 -6.98
C LEU A 340 9.26 -9.84 -5.55
N GLY A 341 8.38 -10.80 -5.25
CA GLY A 341 7.86 -11.07 -3.92
C GLY A 341 8.13 -12.50 -3.44
N ARG A 342 8.22 -12.66 -2.12
CA ARG A 342 8.28 -13.97 -1.45
C ARG A 342 7.11 -14.13 -0.49
N ASP A 343 6.31 -15.16 -0.72
CA ASP A 343 5.21 -15.50 0.17
C ASP A 343 5.78 -15.96 1.52
N LEU A 344 5.15 -15.48 2.59
CA LEU A 344 5.42 -15.88 3.97
C LEU A 344 4.25 -16.69 4.52
N TYR A 345 3.03 -16.39 4.09
CA TYR A 345 1.83 -17.11 4.47
C TYR A 345 0.86 -17.21 3.28
N ALA A 346 0.22 -18.37 3.12
CA ALA A 346 -0.88 -18.56 2.17
C ALA A 346 -2.21 -18.69 2.90
N SER A 347 -3.29 -18.21 2.29
CA SER A 347 -4.64 -18.25 2.89
C SER A 347 -5.16 -19.67 3.17
N LEU A 348 -4.52 -20.70 2.62
CA LEU A 348 -4.82 -22.11 2.87
C LEU A 348 -4.13 -22.66 4.14
N GLY A 349 -3.25 -21.88 4.75
CA GLY A 349 -2.51 -22.21 5.98
C GLY A 349 -1.02 -22.49 5.77
N ASP A 350 -0.53 -22.54 4.54
CA ASP A 350 0.89 -22.76 4.27
C ASP A 350 1.74 -21.62 4.83
N THR A 351 2.84 -21.98 5.47
CA THR A 351 3.77 -21.05 6.12
C THR A 351 5.16 -21.28 5.57
N TYR A 352 5.85 -20.18 5.27
CA TYR A 352 7.21 -20.19 4.75
C TYR A 352 8.12 -19.37 5.67
N SER A 353 9.35 -19.85 5.85
CA SER A 353 10.40 -19.18 6.62
C SER A 353 11.58 -18.91 5.69
N ASN A 354 12.01 -17.65 5.60
CA ASN A 354 13.10 -17.23 4.72
C ASN A 354 14.00 -16.20 5.40
N SER A 355 15.31 -16.34 5.18
CA SER A 355 16.34 -15.45 5.72
C SER A 355 17.05 -14.76 4.56
N PHE A 356 16.80 -13.47 4.37
CA PHE A 356 17.46 -12.67 3.33
C PHE A 356 18.21 -11.50 3.96
N GLY A 357 19.06 -10.88 3.15
CA GLY A 357 19.87 -9.74 3.55
C GLY A 357 19.06 -8.51 3.92
N LEU A 358 19.69 -7.64 4.72
CA LEU A 358 19.22 -6.30 5.03
C LEU A 358 20.04 -5.27 4.26
N ARG A 359 19.39 -4.31 3.60
CA ARG A 359 20.07 -3.13 3.04
C ARG A 359 19.55 -1.85 3.68
N PRO A 360 20.37 -1.13 4.47
CA PRO A 360 19.94 0.09 5.13
C PRO A 360 19.89 1.25 4.14
N VAL A 361 18.89 2.10 4.31
CA VAL A 361 18.76 3.39 3.62
C VAL A 361 18.81 4.49 4.65
N VAL A 362 19.71 5.44 4.44
CA VAL A 362 19.94 6.59 5.31
C VAL A 362 19.48 7.84 4.57
N SER A 363 18.69 8.67 5.24
CA SER A 363 18.35 10.02 4.79
C SER A 363 19.24 11.02 5.52
N LEU A 364 20.05 11.78 4.76
CA LEU A 364 20.94 12.78 5.33
C LEU A 364 20.19 14.03 5.76
N LYS A 365 20.67 14.71 6.79
CA LYS A 365 20.14 16.01 7.20
C LYS A 365 20.42 17.06 6.12
N SER A 366 19.55 18.06 6.03
CA SER A 366 19.66 19.13 5.04
C SER A 366 20.91 20.00 5.21
N ASN A 367 21.49 20.05 6.41
CA ASN A 367 22.71 20.82 6.69
C ASN A 367 24.01 20.06 6.39
N VAL A 368 23.94 18.79 5.96
CA VAL A 368 25.14 18.07 5.51
C VAL A 368 25.61 18.65 4.18
N LYS A 369 26.83 19.19 4.17
CA LYS A 369 27.50 19.65 2.97
C LYS A 369 28.02 18.46 2.18
N VAL A 370 27.81 18.51 0.88
CA VAL A 370 28.21 17.46 -0.06
C VAL A 370 29.09 18.08 -1.12
N ALA A 371 30.28 17.53 -1.33
CA ALA A 371 31.17 17.92 -2.41
C ALA A 371 30.87 17.12 -3.70
N SER A 372 31.33 17.61 -4.85
CA SER A 372 31.13 16.95 -6.15
C SER A 372 31.76 15.56 -6.26
N ASP A 373 32.72 15.22 -5.38
CA ASP A 373 33.34 13.90 -5.30
C ASP A 373 32.62 12.95 -4.32
N GLY A 374 31.48 13.37 -3.77
CA GLY A 374 30.70 12.59 -2.80
C GLY A 374 31.17 12.71 -1.35
N THR A 375 32.11 13.61 -1.03
CA THR A 375 32.54 13.85 0.35
C THR A 375 31.46 14.57 1.16
N LEU A 376 31.11 14.00 2.32
CA LEU A 376 30.12 14.49 3.27
C LEU A 376 30.80 15.19 4.45
N SER A 377 30.27 16.34 4.85
CA SER A 377 30.77 17.11 6.00
C SER A 377 29.65 17.96 6.62
N MET A 378 29.85 18.43 7.85
CA MET A 378 28.90 19.30 8.56
C MET A 378 29.16 20.79 8.33
#